data_AF-A0A1B2LX67-F1
#
_entry.id   AF-A0A1B2LX67-F1
#
_cell.length_a   1.000
_cell.length_b   1.000
_cell.length_c   1.000
_cell.angle_alpha   90.00
_cell.angle_beta   90.00
_cell.angle_gamma   90.00
#
_symmetry.space_group_name_H-M   'P 1'
#
loop_
_entity.id
_entity.type
_entity.pdbx_description
1 polymer ?
#
loop_
_entity_poly.entity_id
_entity_poly.type
_entity_poly.pdbx_seq_one_letter_code
_entity_poly.pdbx_strand_id
1 'polypeptide(L)'
;MMDIQKERAAFEEFEFTKRPFASRKVLFQKYDTARIGDGNEGKYYCAEMQEKWEIWQHLKASAVPEGFVLVPKEIPDHVVQRLENSLYHWGDLTRDYFTPIYEMMIEAAEVK
;
A
#
# COMPACT_ATOMS: atom_id res chain seq x y z
N MET A 1 -2.02 7.72 0.23
CA MET A 1 -1.91 7.33 1.66
C MET A 1 -2.06 5.82 1.71
N MET A 2 -1.11 5.11 2.30
CA MET A 2 -1.11 3.64 2.36
C MET A 2 -2.30 3.16 3.19
N ASP A 3 -3.15 2.29 2.63
CA ASP A 3 -4.25 1.69 3.37
C ASP A 3 -3.69 0.64 4.33
N ILE A 4 -3.59 1.02 5.60
CA ILE A 4 -2.99 0.20 6.64
C ILE A 4 -3.74 -1.11 6.89
N GLN A 5 -5.05 -1.14 6.63
CA GLN A 5 -5.85 -2.37 6.82
C GLN A 5 -5.61 -3.34 5.67
N LYS A 6 -5.54 -2.83 4.43
CA LYS A 6 -5.20 -3.65 3.26
C LYS A 6 -3.80 -4.26 3.38
N GLU A 7 -2.84 -3.46 3.84
CA GLU A 7 -1.45 -3.90 4.02
C GLU A 7 -1.30 -4.90 5.17
N ARG A 8 -2.08 -4.72 6.24
CA ARG A 8 -2.14 -5.69 7.32
C ARG A 8 -2.73 -7.02 6.86
N ALA A 9 -3.80 -7.00 6.05
CA ALA A 9 -4.37 -8.21 5.47
C ALA A 9 -3.36 -8.95 4.56
N ALA A 10 -2.59 -8.20 3.75
CA ALA A 10 -1.56 -8.78 2.89
C ALA A 10 -0.42 -9.44 3.69
N PHE A 11 0.03 -8.77 4.76
CA PHE A 11 1.01 -9.32 5.70
C PHE A 11 0.51 -10.61 6.38
N GLU A 12 -0.72 -10.60 6.91
CA GLU A 12 -1.31 -11.76 7.56
C GLU A 12 -1.48 -12.94 6.60
N GLU A 13 -1.90 -12.70 5.35
CA GLU A 13 -1.99 -13.75 4.34
C GLU A 13 -0.61 -14.36 4.05
N PHE A 14 0.41 -13.52 3.84
CA PHE A 14 1.77 -13.98 3.61
C PHE A 14 2.32 -14.83 4.76
N GLU A 15 2.16 -14.39 6.02
CA GLU A 15 2.61 -15.17 7.18
C GLU A 15 1.80 -16.46 7.37
N PHE A 16 0.51 -16.46 6.99
CA PHE A 16 -0.33 -17.66 7.04
C PHE A 16 0.11 -18.71 6.03
N THR A 17 0.50 -18.32 4.81
CA THR A 17 0.98 -19.27 3.79
C THR A 17 2.19 -20.09 4.24
N LYS A 18 3.01 -19.54 5.15
CA LYS A 18 4.18 -20.22 5.74
C LYS A 18 3.81 -21.20 6.85
N ARG A 19 2.57 -21.19 7.32
CA ARG A 19 2.13 -21.94 8.51
C ARG A 19 0.81 -22.67 8.22
N PRO A 20 0.82 -23.69 7.34
CA PRO A 20 -0.39 -24.36 6.87
C PRO A 20 -1.21 -25.07 7.97
N PHE A 21 -0.60 -25.35 9.13
CA PHE A 21 -1.26 -26.01 10.25
C PHE A 21 -1.65 -25.05 11.40
N ALA A 22 -1.35 -23.76 11.28
CA ALA A 22 -1.68 -22.79 12.30
C ALA A 22 -3.15 -22.34 12.18
N SER A 23 -3.77 -22.03 13.32
CA SER A 23 -5.06 -21.33 13.30
C SER A 23 -4.83 -19.83 13.12
N ARG A 24 -5.50 -19.24 12.12
CA ARG A 24 -5.46 -17.80 11.84
C ARG A 24 -5.82 -16.96 13.07
N LYS A 25 -6.81 -17.42 13.84
CA LYS A 25 -7.26 -16.76 15.07
C LYS A 25 -6.18 -16.71 16.16
N VAL A 26 -5.40 -17.78 16.29
CA VAL A 26 -4.31 -17.85 17.29
C VAL A 26 -3.11 -17.04 16.81
N LEU A 27 -2.76 -17.17 15.53
CA LEU A 27 -1.58 -16.56 14.94
C LEU A 27 -1.66 -15.02 14.90
N PHE A 28 -2.85 -14.48 14.64
CA PHE A 28 -3.09 -13.04 14.47
C PHE A 28 -3.99 -12.46 15.56
N GLN A 29 -3.99 -13.09 16.75
CA GLN A 29 -4.68 -12.53 17.90
C GLN A 29 -4.10 -11.16 18.23
N LYS A 30 -4.98 -10.18 18.43
CA LYS A 30 -4.63 -8.79 18.79
C LYS A 30 -5.17 -8.45 20.16
N TYR A 31 -4.58 -7.44 20.80
CA TYR A 31 -5.13 -6.87 22.01
C TYR A 31 -6.45 -6.16 21.69
N ASP A 32 -7.49 -6.50 22.45
CA ASP A 32 -8.78 -5.82 22.42
C ASP A 32 -8.77 -4.65 23.42
N THR A 33 -9.33 -3.53 22.99
CA THR A 33 -9.59 -2.30 23.76
C THR A 33 -10.12 -2.53 25.16
N ALA A 34 -10.95 -3.58 25.34
CA ALA A 34 -11.63 -3.84 26.60
C ALA A 34 -10.71 -4.38 27.72
N ARG A 35 -9.50 -4.86 27.41
CA ARG A 35 -8.67 -5.57 28.40
C ARG A 35 -7.46 -4.78 28.91
N ILE A 36 -6.94 -3.81 28.17
CA ILE A 36 -5.71 -3.13 28.59
C ILE A 36 -5.67 -1.66 28.12
N GLY A 37 -5.68 -0.73 29.07
CA GLY A 37 -5.54 0.71 28.84
C GLY A 37 -4.09 1.17 28.66
N ASP A 38 -3.26 0.38 27.99
CA ASP A 38 -1.79 0.53 27.93
C ASP A 38 -1.24 0.96 26.56
N GLY A 39 -2.12 1.31 25.61
CA GLY A 39 -1.70 1.73 24.26
C GLY A 39 -1.26 0.57 23.35
N ASN A 40 -1.58 -0.68 23.70
CA ASN A 40 -1.33 -1.84 22.85
C ASN A 40 -2.51 -2.20 21.92
N GLU A 41 -3.51 -1.34 21.82
CA GLU A 41 -4.66 -1.53 20.94
C GLU A 41 -4.23 -1.85 19.50
N GLY A 42 -4.78 -2.94 18.94
CA GLY A 42 -4.51 -3.32 17.56
C GLY A 42 -3.10 -3.85 17.29
N LYS A 43 -2.26 -4.01 18.32
CA LYS A 43 -1.01 -4.79 18.24
C LYS A 43 -1.28 -6.28 18.34
N TYR A 44 -0.42 -7.08 17.72
CA TYR A 44 -0.48 -8.53 17.88
C TYR A 44 -0.09 -8.92 19.30
N TYR A 45 -0.77 -9.94 19.85
CA TYR A 45 -0.49 -10.48 21.17
C TYR A 45 0.88 -11.17 21.21
N CYS A 46 1.26 -11.83 20.11
CA CYS A 46 2.56 -12.45 19.93
C CYS A 46 3.61 -11.38 19.58
N ALA A 47 4.63 -11.23 20.43
CA ALA A 47 5.72 -10.26 20.23
C ALA A 47 6.43 -10.46 18.87
N GLU A 48 6.74 -11.71 18.50
CA GLU A 48 7.36 -12.01 17.20
C GLU A 48 6.50 -11.54 16.02
N MET A 49 5.17 -11.68 16.12
CA MET A 49 4.26 -11.24 15.05
C MET A 49 4.19 -9.71 14.98
N GLN A 50 4.21 -9.04 16.14
CA GLN A 50 4.26 -7.59 16.22
C GLN A 50 5.55 -7.02 15.62
N GLU A 51 6.71 -7.60 15.95
CA GLU A 51 8.00 -7.20 15.38
C GLU A 51 8.02 -7.38 13.86
N LYS A 52 7.54 -8.53 13.36
CA LYS A 52 7.43 -8.77 11.91
C LYS A 52 6.54 -7.75 11.21
N TRP A 53 5.44 -7.36 11.84
CA TRP A 53 4.56 -6.33 11.30
C TRP A 53 5.24 -4.95 11.25
N GLU A 54 5.97 -4.58 12.29
CA GLU A 54 6.71 -3.31 12.33
C GLU A 54 7.82 -3.29 11.25
N ILE A 55 8.53 -4.40 11.07
CA ILE A 55 9.52 -4.56 10.00
C ILE A 55 8.85 -4.45 8.62
N TRP A 56 7.70 -5.09 8.41
CA TRP A 56 6.94 -4.98 7.17
C TRP A 56 6.58 -3.51 6.86
N GLN A 57 6.10 -2.78 7.85
CA GLN A 57 5.77 -1.37 7.71
C GLN A 57 6.99 -0.51 7.36
N HIS A 58 8.11 -0.72 8.06
CA HIS A 58 9.35 0.01 7.79
C HIS A 58 9.88 -0.27 6.38
N LEU A 59 9.93 -1.54 5.98
CA LEU A 59 10.42 -1.92 4.64
C LEU A 59 9.54 -1.34 3.54
N LYS A 60 8.23 -1.34 3.72
CA LYS A 60 7.29 -0.76 2.76
C LYS A 60 7.38 0.76 2.70
N ALA A 61 7.62 1.43 3.83
CA ALA A 61 7.88 2.87 3.86
C ALA A 61 9.20 3.23 3.16
N SER A 62 10.21 2.37 3.25
CA SER A 62 11.52 2.54 2.59
C SER A 62 11.61 1.94 1.19
N ALA A 63 10.57 1.26 0.70
CA ALA A 63 10.58 0.61 -0.62
C ALA A 63 10.58 1.62 -1.78
N VAL A 64 10.18 2.86 -1.52
CA VAL A 64 10.29 3.96 -2.47
C VAL A 64 11.58 4.71 -2.16
N PRO A 65 12.61 4.67 -3.04
CA PRO A 65 13.85 5.37 -2.79
C PRO A 65 13.61 6.88 -2.64
N GLU A 66 14.49 7.55 -1.89
CA GLU A 66 14.43 9.00 -1.74
C GLU A 66 14.50 9.69 -3.12
N GLY A 67 13.61 10.66 -3.35
CA GLY A 67 13.45 11.34 -4.64
C GLY A 67 12.51 10.65 -5.63
N PHE A 68 11.95 9.49 -5.28
CA PHE A 68 10.96 8.77 -6.10
C PHE A 68 9.55 8.87 -5.50
N VAL A 69 8.53 8.70 -6.33
CA VAL A 69 7.13 8.62 -5.93
C VAL A 69 6.45 7.44 -6.61
N LEU A 70 5.59 6.72 -5.89
CA LEU A 70 4.73 5.71 -6.48
C LEU A 70 3.55 6.38 -7.18
N VAL A 71 3.40 6.11 -8.46
CA VAL A 71 2.23 6.49 -9.25
C VAL A 71 1.36 5.25 -9.50
N PRO A 72 0.02 5.37 -9.48
CA PRO A 72 -0.87 4.25 -9.82
C PRO A 72 -0.60 3.71 -11.25
N LYS A 73 -1.02 2.49 -11.59
CA LYS A 73 -0.88 1.99 -12.98
C LYS A 73 -1.91 2.56 -13.96
N GLU A 74 -2.97 3.17 -13.43
CA GLU A 74 -4.00 3.84 -14.24
C GLU A 74 -4.02 5.32 -13.89
N ILE A 75 -4.25 6.18 -14.89
CA ILE A 75 -4.33 7.63 -14.66
C ILE A 75 -5.55 7.94 -13.79
N PRO A 76 -5.37 8.50 -12.57
CA PRO A 76 -6.49 8.85 -11.72
C PRO A 76 -7.30 10.03 -12.28
N ASP A 77 -8.62 10.03 -12.09
CA ASP A 77 -9.52 11.10 -12.58
C ASP A 77 -9.12 12.50 -12.12
N HIS A 78 -8.65 12.64 -10.88
CA HIS A 78 -8.21 13.93 -10.34
C HIS A 78 -6.94 14.46 -11.03
N VAL A 79 -6.10 13.59 -11.61
CA VAL A 79 -4.94 13.99 -12.42
C VAL A 79 -5.43 14.52 -13.76
N VAL A 80 -6.38 13.83 -14.40
CA VAL A 80 -7.01 14.29 -15.65
C VAL A 80 -7.65 15.66 -15.45
N GLN A 81 -8.44 15.85 -14.40
CA GLN A 81 -9.05 17.15 -14.07
C GLN A 81 -8.01 18.26 -13.86
N ARG A 82 -6.87 17.96 -13.23
CA ARG A 82 -5.79 18.94 -13.07
C ARG A 82 -5.12 19.30 -14.40
N LEU A 83 -4.97 18.34 -15.30
CA LEU A 83 -4.37 18.54 -16.62
C LEU A 83 -5.31 19.34 -17.55
N GLU A 84 -6.61 19.04 -17.54
CA GLU A 84 -7.64 19.79 -18.26
C GLU A 84 -7.64 21.28 -17.88
N ASN A 85 -7.51 21.54 -16.58
CA ASN A 85 -7.49 22.89 -15.99
C ASN A 85 -6.08 23.50 -15.91
N SER A 86 -5.06 22.86 -16.48
CA SER A 86 -3.71 23.39 -16.47
C SER A 86 -3.55 24.55 -17.47
N LEU A 87 -2.44 25.29 -17.36
CA LEU A 87 -2.10 26.37 -18.31
C LEU A 87 -1.99 25.90 -19.76
N TYR A 88 -1.81 24.60 -19.98
CA TYR A 88 -1.91 23.96 -21.29
C TYR A 88 -3.29 23.28 -21.38
N HIS A 89 -4.21 23.88 -22.13
CA HIS A 89 -5.54 23.32 -22.34
C HIS A 89 -5.50 22.22 -23.40
N TRP A 90 -5.62 20.97 -22.95
CA TRP A 90 -5.70 19.79 -23.81
C TRP A 90 -7.15 19.41 -24.17
N GLY A 91 -8.14 20.11 -23.61
CA GLY A 91 -9.57 19.95 -23.90
C GLY A 91 -10.15 18.61 -23.44
N ASP A 92 -11.29 18.22 -24.01
CA ASP A 92 -12.05 17.02 -23.62
C ASP A 92 -11.30 15.70 -23.91
N LEU A 93 -10.22 15.75 -24.69
CA LEU A 93 -9.38 14.59 -25.06
C LEU A 93 -8.14 14.45 -24.17
N THR A 94 -8.06 15.18 -23.05
CA THR A 94 -6.88 15.19 -22.16
C THR A 94 -6.45 13.78 -21.75
N ARG A 95 -7.40 12.91 -21.37
CA ARG A 95 -7.05 11.53 -21.00
C ARG A 95 -6.43 10.74 -22.16
N ASP A 96 -6.98 10.86 -23.35
CA ASP A 96 -6.51 10.12 -24.53
C ASP A 96 -5.10 10.56 -24.92
N TYR A 97 -4.76 11.84 -24.77
CA TYR A 97 -3.42 12.35 -25.03
C TYR A 97 -2.37 11.86 -24.02
N PHE A 98 -2.73 11.73 -22.75
CA PHE A 98 -1.78 11.35 -21.70
C PHE A 98 -1.67 9.84 -21.47
N THR A 99 -2.66 9.05 -21.91
CA THR A 99 -2.64 7.58 -21.80
C THR A 99 -1.36 6.96 -22.37
N PRO A 100 -0.93 7.27 -23.61
CA PRO A 100 0.28 6.67 -24.19
C PRO A 100 1.56 7.07 -23.44
N ILE A 101 1.62 8.30 -22.91
CA ILE A 101 2.77 8.77 -22.11
C ILE A 101 2.84 8.00 -20.79
N TYR A 102 1.70 7.77 -20.17
CA TYR A 102 1.59 7.03 -18.91
C TYR A 102 1.95 5.55 -19.08
N GLU A 103 1.45 4.92 -20.15
CA GLU A 103 1.79 3.55 -20.54
C GLU A 103 3.30 3.41 -20.76
N MET A 104 3.91 4.33 -21.51
CA MET A 104 5.37 4.33 -21.74
C MET A 104 6.17 4.44 -20.44
N MET A 105 5.72 5.27 -19.49
CA MET A 105 6.36 5.38 -18.17
C MET A 105 6.26 4.08 -17.37
N ILE A 106 5.15 3.35 -17.47
CA ILE A 106 4.95 2.05 -16.81
C ILE A 106 5.84 0.99 -17.46
N GLU A 107 5.83 0.89 -18.78
CA GLU A 107 6.65 -0.05 -19.53
C GLU A 107 8.14 0.13 -19.19
N ALA A 108 8.63 1.38 -19.21
CA ALA A 108 10.01 1.69 -18.83
C ALA A 108 10.35 1.27 -17.39
N ALA A 109 9.36 1.28 -16.48
CA ALA A 109 9.56 0.87 -15.09
C ALA A 109 9.54 -0.66 -14.90
N GLU A 110 8.87 -1.41 -15.79
CA GLU A 110 8.70 -2.87 -15.71
C GLU A 110 9.85 -3.65 -16.38
N VAL A 111 10.67 -3.03 -17.24
CA VAL A 111 11.82 -3.66 -17.94
C VAL A 111 13.05 -3.85 -17.02
N LYS A 112 12.86 -4.05 -15.71
CA LYS A 112 13.95 -4.29 -14.75
C LYS A 112 14.27 -5.75 -14.54
#